data_AF-A0A8T4Q1U2-F1
#
_entry.id   AF-A0A8T4Q1U2-F1
#
_cell.length_a   1.000
_cell.length_b   1.000
_cell.length_c   1.000
_cell.angle_alpha   90.00
_cell.angle_beta   90.00
_cell.angle_gamma   90.00
#
_symmetry.space_group_name_H-M   'P 1'
#
loop_
_entity.id
_entity.type
_entity.pdbx_description
1 polymer ?
#
loop_
_entity_poly.entity_id
_entity_poly.type
_entity_poly.pdbx_seq_one_letter_code
_entity_poly.pdbx_strand_id
1 'polypeptide(L)'
;MNKRGQVYLFAAVVISIMIFGLTITYNKLEQRRISEDFKRISDNYNLESATFLNALIETSILSDLSTKFAEFSAEFSSYAKSKSPNYELFYVYAQDNKLYVGNFLVNTIHIPDPNNQNIDLISREGCYLKLNANIELSGLTLPSSIELIDIGPCIDVASISPSVTSIDVCIIDAINSEEFCYTFDLTKGKPQVMIVTGETELEQRQVYIGGKGFIKGRKK
;
A
#
# COMPACT_ATOMS: atom_id res chain seq x y z
N MET A 1 -69.30 -9.68 17.18
CA MET A 1 -67.86 -9.37 17.05
C MET A 1 -67.33 -9.93 15.74
N ASN A 2 -66.76 -9.06 14.91
CA ASN A 2 -66.54 -9.28 13.48
C ASN A 2 -65.24 -10.08 13.23
N LYS A 3 -65.27 -11.39 13.51
CA LYS A 3 -64.11 -12.29 13.39
C LYS A 3 -63.51 -12.31 11.97
N ARG A 4 -64.30 -11.95 10.95
CA ARG A 4 -63.85 -11.84 9.55
C ARG A 4 -62.84 -10.71 9.36
N GLY A 5 -62.97 -9.58 10.07
CA GLY A 5 -62.06 -8.44 9.94
C GLY A 5 -60.64 -8.73 10.44
N GLN A 6 -60.51 -9.54 11.49
CA GLN A 6 -59.21 -9.92 12.04
C GLN A 6 -58.40 -10.80 11.09
N VAL A 7 -59.08 -11.65 10.30
CA VAL A 7 -58.43 -12.51 9.30
C VAL A 7 -57.81 -11.68 8.18
N TYR A 8 -58.50 -10.65 7.68
CA TYR A 8 -57.96 -9.78 6.64
C TYR A 8 -56.76 -8.96 7.14
N LEU A 9 -56.80 -8.48 8.39
CA LEU A 9 -55.70 -7.73 8.97
C LEU A 9 -54.46 -8.61 9.17
N PHE A 10 -54.63 -9.85 9.61
CA PHE A 10 -53.54 -10.82 9.70
C PHE A 10 -52.93 -11.12 8.33
N ALA A 11 -53.76 -11.37 7.31
CA ALA A 11 -53.29 -11.61 5.94
C ALA A 11 -52.49 -10.42 5.38
N ALA A 12 -52.94 -9.19 5.63
CA ALA A 12 -52.23 -7.98 5.21
C ALA A 12 -50.85 -7.84 5.87
N VAL A 13 -50.72 -8.19 7.15
CA VAL A 13 -49.44 -8.17 7.86
C VAL A 13 -48.48 -9.22 7.29
N VAL A 14 -48.96 -10.44 7.05
CA VAL A 14 -48.14 -11.51 6.45
C VAL A 14 -47.65 -11.12 5.06
N ILE A 15 -48.53 -10.57 4.22
CA ILE A 15 -48.16 -10.10 2.87
C ILE A 15 -47.14 -8.96 2.97
N SER A 16 -47.31 -8.03 3.92
CA SER A 16 -46.37 -6.91 4.11
C SER A 16 -44.98 -7.41 4.53
N ILE A 17 -44.90 -8.41 5.41
CA ILE A 17 -43.63 -9.03 5.82
C ILE A 17 -42.99 -9.75 4.62
N MET A 18 -43.78 -10.44 3.79
CA MET A 18 -43.27 -11.07 2.57
C MET A 18 -42.72 -10.06 1.56
N ILE A 19 -43.47 -8.98 1.28
CA ILE A 19 -43.03 -7.92 0.38
C ILE A 19 -41.75 -7.28 0.93
N PHE A 20 -41.71 -6.97 2.22
CA PHE A 20 -40.54 -6.40 2.88
C PHE A 20 -39.32 -7.34 2.73
N GLY A 21 -39.50 -8.63 2.99
CA GLY A 21 -38.45 -9.64 2.82
C GLY A 21 -37.95 -9.78 1.38
N LEU A 22 -38.82 -9.62 0.38
CA LEU A 22 -38.45 -9.63 -1.03
C LEU A 22 -37.75 -8.33 -1.48
N THR A 23 -38.09 -7.19 -0.87
CA THR A 23 -37.45 -5.90 -1.16
C THR A 23 -36.11 -5.71 -0.47
N ILE A 24 -35.86 -6.39 0.65
CA ILE A 24 -34.53 -6.40 1.25
C ILE A 24 -33.63 -7.22 0.34
N THR A 25 -32.75 -6.55 -0.38
CA THR A 25 -31.61 -7.19 -1.03
C THR A 25 -30.66 -7.70 0.04
N TYR A 26 -30.92 -8.91 0.56
CA TYR A 26 -29.96 -9.62 1.40
C TYR A 26 -28.77 -10.00 0.53
N ASN A 27 -27.59 -9.53 0.93
CA ASN A 27 -26.30 -9.92 0.35
C ASN A 27 -26.22 -9.71 -1.16
N LYS A 28 -26.05 -8.46 -1.60
CA LYS A 28 -25.33 -8.25 -2.85
C LYS A 28 -23.91 -8.79 -2.65
N LEU A 29 -23.67 -9.97 -3.18
CA LEU A 29 -22.32 -10.43 -3.54
C LEU A 29 -21.84 -9.53 -4.67
N GLU A 30 -21.41 -8.31 -4.31
CA GLU A 30 -20.64 -7.50 -5.22
C GLU A 30 -19.31 -8.21 -5.40
N GLN A 31 -19.11 -8.74 -6.60
CA GLN A 31 -17.80 -9.22 -7.01
C GLN A 31 -16.88 -8.00 -7.07
N ARG A 32 -16.20 -7.74 -5.94
CA ARG A 32 -15.21 -6.67 -5.84
C ARG A 32 -14.16 -6.90 -6.91
N ARG A 33 -14.02 -5.96 -7.83
CA ARG A 33 -12.91 -5.94 -8.78
C ARG A 33 -11.69 -5.47 -8.01
N ILE A 34 -10.84 -6.43 -7.64
CA ILE A 34 -9.64 -6.20 -6.83
C ILE A 34 -8.75 -5.12 -7.47
N SER A 35 -8.71 -5.05 -8.80
CA SER A 35 -7.96 -4.06 -9.57
C SER A 35 -8.40 -2.60 -9.35
N GLU A 36 -9.70 -2.35 -9.16
CA GLU A 36 -10.23 -0.99 -8.97
C GLU A 36 -9.90 -0.46 -7.57
N ASP A 37 -9.98 -1.32 -6.55
CA ASP A 37 -9.61 -0.99 -5.18
C ASP A 37 -8.10 -0.76 -5.06
N PHE A 38 -7.28 -1.60 -5.71
CA PHE A 38 -5.83 -1.42 -5.72
C PHE A 38 -5.43 -0.05 -6.28
N LYS A 39 -5.89 0.28 -7.49
CA LYS A 39 -5.56 1.57 -8.13
C LYS A 39 -5.98 2.75 -7.24
N ARG A 40 -7.19 2.72 -6.67
CA ARG A 40 -7.68 3.79 -5.80
C ARG A 40 -6.81 3.95 -4.55
N ILE A 41 -6.43 2.86 -3.91
CA ILE A 41 -5.56 2.89 -2.72
C ILE A 41 -4.17 3.43 -3.09
N SER A 42 -3.63 3.01 -4.24
CA SER A 42 -2.34 3.47 -4.74
C SER A 42 -2.33 4.97 -5.07
N ASP A 43 -3.37 5.45 -5.76
CA ASP A 43 -3.55 6.88 -6.06
C ASP A 43 -3.61 7.70 -4.77
N ASN A 44 -4.33 7.18 -3.76
CA ASN A 44 -4.45 7.83 -2.46
C ASN A 44 -3.10 7.91 -1.72
N TYR A 45 -2.36 6.79 -1.62
CA TYR A 45 -1.05 6.81 -0.99
C TYR A 45 -0.11 7.80 -1.67
N ASN A 46 -0.09 7.83 -3.01
CA ASN A 46 0.77 8.75 -3.76
C ASN A 46 0.48 10.22 -3.45
N LEU A 47 -0.80 10.58 -3.26
CA LEU A 47 -1.20 11.94 -2.87
C LEU A 47 -0.85 12.24 -1.40
N GLU A 48 -1.25 11.35 -0.49
CA GLU A 48 -1.10 11.54 0.96
C GLU A 48 0.37 11.52 1.39
N SER A 49 1.17 10.60 0.84
CA SER A 49 2.62 10.52 1.13
C SER A 49 3.38 11.77 0.70
N ALA A 50 3.07 12.33 -0.47
CA ALA A 50 3.68 13.58 -0.92
C ALA A 50 3.30 14.75 -0.02
N THR A 51 2.01 14.84 0.35
CA THR A 51 1.49 15.88 1.26
C THR A 51 2.15 15.78 2.64
N PHE A 52 2.21 14.57 3.19
CA PHE A 52 2.80 14.31 4.49
C PHE A 52 4.31 14.60 4.51
N LEU A 53 5.05 14.15 3.48
CA LEU A 53 6.48 14.41 3.41
C LEU A 53 6.79 15.91 3.30
N ASN A 54 6.03 16.65 2.48
CA ASN A 54 6.20 18.10 2.37
C ASN A 54 5.94 18.80 3.71
N ALA A 55 4.90 18.40 4.44
CA ALA A 55 4.62 18.94 5.77
C ALA A 55 5.76 18.65 6.77
N LEU A 56 6.36 17.46 6.73
CA LEU A 56 7.52 17.13 7.57
C LEU A 56 8.75 17.97 7.21
N ILE A 57 8.99 18.22 5.92
CA ILE A 57 10.10 19.07 5.45
C ILE A 57 9.89 20.52 5.91
N GLU A 58 8.69 21.06 5.77
CA GLU A 58 8.37 22.45 6.15
C GLU A 58 8.50 22.70 7.66
N THR A 59 8.14 21.73 8.48
CA THR A 59 8.22 21.84 9.96
C THR A 59 9.65 21.77 10.50
N SER A 60 10.67 21.58 9.66
CA SER A 60 12.09 21.50 10.03
C SER A 60 12.43 20.38 11.03
N ILE A 61 11.55 19.37 11.19
CA ILE A 61 11.80 18.18 12.00
C ILE A 61 12.60 17.17 11.15
N LEU A 62 13.80 17.60 10.71
CA LEU A 62 14.64 16.83 9.81
C LEU A 62 15.29 15.60 10.48
N SER A 63 15.47 15.62 11.81
CA SER A 63 16.11 14.52 12.54
C SER A 63 15.28 13.23 12.49
N ASP A 64 13.96 13.35 12.36
CA ASP A 64 13.03 12.23 12.50
C ASP A 64 12.26 11.95 11.20
N LEU A 65 12.62 12.62 10.09
CA LEU A 65 11.94 12.53 8.79
C LEU A 65 11.75 11.07 8.36
N SER A 66 12.83 10.28 8.40
CA SER A 66 12.83 8.87 7.99
C SER A 66 11.86 8.04 8.82
N THR A 67 11.93 8.21 10.15
CA THR A 67 11.11 7.46 11.09
C THR A 67 9.64 7.82 10.93
N LYS A 68 9.31 9.11 10.92
CA LYS A 68 7.92 9.60 10.78
C LYS A 68 7.30 9.20 9.45
N PHE A 69 8.05 9.28 8.36
CA PHE A 69 7.57 8.85 7.05
C PHE A 69 7.37 7.33 6.96
N ALA A 70 8.23 6.55 7.64
CA ALA A 70 8.05 5.12 7.72
C ALA A 70 6.88 4.69 8.62
N GLU A 71 6.65 5.38 9.75
CA GLU A 71 5.47 5.20 10.60
C GLU A 71 4.19 5.42 9.77
N PHE A 72 4.10 6.55 9.08
CA PHE A 72 3.00 6.84 8.15
C PHE A 72 2.82 5.73 7.11
N SER A 73 3.92 5.27 6.50
CA SER A 73 3.87 4.24 5.45
C SER A 73 3.47 2.87 5.99
N ALA A 74 3.88 2.53 7.21
CA ALA A 74 3.51 1.29 7.88
C ALA A 74 2.03 1.29 8.28
N GLU A 75 1.53 2.41 8.82
CA GLU A 75 0.11 2.61 9.12
C GLU A 75 -0.74 2.53 7.86
N PHE A 76 -0.33 3.22 6.79
CA PHE A 76 -1.04 3.18 5.53
C PHE A 76 -1.03 1.78 4.93
N SER A 77 0.11 1.08 4.96
CA SER A 77 0.20 -0.31 4.49
C SER A 77 -0.74 -1.23 5.28
N SER A 78 -0.84 -1.03 6.60
CA SER A 78 -1.75 -1.80 7.47
C SER A 78 -3.22 -1.53 7.13
N TYR A 79 -3.59 -0.28 6.86
CA TYR A 79 -4.89 0.10 6.33
C TYR A 79 -5.15 -0.53 4.95
N ALA A 80 -4.18 -0.44 4.03
CA ALA A 80 -4.31 -0.95 2.68
C ALA A 80 -4.48 -2.48 2.66
N LYS A 81 -3.74 -3.21 3.51
CA LYS A 81 -3.91 -4.66 3.72
C LYS A 81 -5.31 -5.04 4.19
N SER A 82 -5.97 -4.19 4.99
CA SER A 82 -7.36 -4.42 5.42
C SER A 82 -8.36 -4.37 4.25
N LYS A 83 -8.03 -3.65 3.18
CA LYS A 83 -8.87 -3.48 1.99
C LYS A 83 -8.48 -4.42 0.86
N SER A 84 -7.18 -4.67 0.70
CA SER A 84 -6.55 -5.50 -0.31
C SER A 84 -5.43 -6.33 0.36
N PRO A 85 -5.69 -7.58 0.76
CA PRO A 85 -4.73 -8.42 1.49
C PRO A 85 -3.44 -8.76 0.76
N ASN A 86 -3.31 -8.40 -0.52
CA ASN A 86 -2.09 -8.54 -1.33
C ASN A 86 -1.44 -7.17 -1.61
N TYR A 87 -1.85 -6.10 -0.94
CA TYR A 87 -1.26 -4.78 -1.13
C TYR A 87 0.12 -4.73 -0.49
N GLU A 88 1.15 -4.54 -1.29
CA GLU A 88 2.52 -4.37 -0.81
C GLU A 88 2.98 -2.94 -1.11
N LEU A 89 3.96 -2.46 -0.33
CA LEU A 89 4.42 -1.09 -0.48
C LEU A 89 5.95 -1.06 -0.51
N PHE A 90 6.47 -0.38 -1.52
CA PHE A 90 7.85 0.07 -1.55
C PHE A 90 7.83 1.59 -1.70
N TYR A 91 8.81 2.27 -1.14
CA TYR A 91 8.98 3.67 -1.47
C TYR A 91 10.45 4.03 -1.56
N VAL A 92 10.73 5.04 -2.36
CA VAL A 92 12.04 5.65 -2.42
C VAL A 92 11.93 7.16 -2.56
N TYR A 93 12.74 7.91 -1.82
CA TYR A 93 12.81 9.34 -2.03
C TYR A 93 14.20 9.88 -1.77
N ALA A 94 14.55 10.94 -2.47
CA ALA A 94 15.84 11.60 -2.36
C ALA A 94 15.66 12.97 -1.69
N GLN A 95 16.37 13.20 -0.59
CA GLN A 95 16.38 14.46 0.14
C GLN A 95 17.77 14.68 0.73
N ASP A 96 18.34 15.88 0.56
CA ASP A 96 19.64 16.28 1.12
C ASP A 96 20.78 15.28 0.87
N ASN A 97 20.92 14.83 -0.39
CA ASN A 97 21.92 13.85 -0.83
C ASN A 97 21.81 12.50 -0.11
N LYS A 98 20.64 12.19 0.44
CA LYS A 98 20.31 10.90 1.02
C LYS A 98 19.16 10.28 0.25
N LEU A 99 19.25 8.98 0.05
CA LEU A 99 18.21 8.12 -0.48
C LEU A 99 17.56 7.39 0.67
N TYR A 100 16.28 7.63 0.87
CA TYR A 100 15.46 6.98 1.87
C TYR A 100 14.66 5.88 1.19
N VAL A 101 14.72 4.68 1.76
CA VAL A 101 14.17 3.47 1.17
C VAL A 101 13.31 2.77 2.21
N GLY A 102 12.08 2.40 1.86
CA GLY A 102 11.20 1.61 2.72
C GLY A 102 10.73 0.34 2.01
N ASN A 103 11.04 -0.83 2.56
CA ASN A 103 10.63 -2.13 2.01
C ASN A 103 9.53 -2.80 2.86
N PHE A 104 8.28 -2.59 2.48
CA PHE A 104 7.12 -3.33 3.01
C PHE A 104 6.58 -4.35 2.01
N LEU A 105 7.45 -4.86 1.12
CA LEU A 105 7.16 -6.01 0.28
C LEU A 105 7.31 -7.31 1.08
N VAL A 106 6.84 -8.42 0.52
CA VAL A 106 7.22 -9.77 0.97
C VAL A 106 8.64 -10.10 0.53
N ASN A 107 9.04 -9.54 -0.60
CA ASN A 107 10.26 -9.89 -1.31
C ASN A 107 11.46 -9.04 -0.88
N THR A 108 12.64 -9.60 -1.11
CA THR A 108 13.90 -8.87 -1.01
C THR A 108 14.05 -7.91 -2.18
N ILE A 109 14.52 -6.70 -1.89
CA ILE A 109 14.90 -5.71 -2.90
C ILE A 109 16.40 -5.55 -2.95
N HIS A 110 16.92 -5.32 -4.15
CA HIS A 110 18.30 -4.96 -4.44
C HIS A 110 18.34 -3.58 -5.09
N ILE A 111 19.17 -2.70 -4.54
CA ILE A 111 19.44 -1.37 -5.09
C ILE A 111 20.92 -1.33 -5.46
N PRO A 112 21.27 -1.29 -6.76
CA PRO A 112 22.64 -1.11 -7.23
C PRO A 112 23.19 0.21 -6.74
N ASP A 113 24.48 0.26 -6.42
CA ASP A 113 25.10 1.51 -5.96
C ASP A 113 25.06 2.59 -7.06
N PRO A 114 24.37 3.73 -6.79
CA PRO A 114 24.24 4.79 -7.78
C PRO A 114 25.56 5.55 -8.01
N ASN A 115 26.53 5.44 -7.11
CA ASN A 115 27.85 6.07 -7.19
C ASN A 115 28.93 5.15 -7.79
N ASN A 116 28.73 3.83 -7.73
CA ASN A 116 29.69 2.85 -8.22
C ASN A 116 28.95 1.61 -8.74
N GLN A 117 28.96 1.37 -10.06
CA GLN A 117 28.13 0.35 -10.73
C GLN A 117 28.41 -1.13 -10.33
N ASN A 118 29.24 -1.40 -9.32
CA ASN A 118 29.80 -2.73 -9.06
C ASN A 118 29.48 -3.35 -7.69
N ILE A 119 28.65 -2.75 -6.83
CA ILE A 119 28.32 -3.35 -5.53
C ILE A 119 26.83 -3.14 -5.21
N ASP A 120 26.11 -4.22 -4.90
CA ASP A 120 24.77 -4.18 -4.31
C ASP A 120 24.84 -3.43 -2.98
N LEU A 121 24.34 -2.20 -2.94
CA LEU A 121 24.49 -1.35 -1.75
C LEU A 121 23.53 -1.78 -0.65
N ILE A 122 22.35 -2.29 -1.03
CA ILE A 122 21.24 -2.55 -0.12
C ILE A 122 20.49 -3.80 -0.61
N SER A 123 20.76 -4.94 0.02
CA SER A 123 19.84 -6.10 -0.01
C SER A 123 19.01 -6.06 1.26
N ARG A 124 17.69 -5.92 1.12
CA ARG A 124 16.78 -5.78 2.26
C ARG A 124 15.62 -6.73 2.16
N GLU A 125 15.46 -7.54 3.19
CA GLU A 125 14.29 -8.39 3.37
C GLU A 125 13.02 -7.53 3.49
N GLY A 126 11.94 -8.06 2.95
CA GLY A 126 10.64 -7.43 3.00
C GLY A 126 10.02 -7.47 4.40
N CYS A 127 9.41 -6.36 4.83
CA CYS A 127 8.72 -6.28 6.11
C CYS A 127 7.22 -6.56 6.07
N TYR A 128 6.68 -7.02 4.94
CA TYR A 128 5.24 -7.22 4.79
C TYR A 128 4.60 -8.06 5.90
N LEU A 129 5.25 -9.15 6.30
CA LEU A 129 4.77 -10.08 7.33
C LEU A 129 4.80 -9.47 8.74
N LYS A 130 5.61 -8.43 8.94
CA LYS A 130 5.68 -7.69 10.19
C LYS A 130 4.53 -6.68 10.33
N LEU A 131 3.79 -6.39 9.27
CA LEU A 131 2.66 -5.46 9.34
C LEU A 131 1.35 -6.22 9.59
N ASN A 132 0.66 -5.93 10.68
CA ASN A 132 -0.67 -6.46 10.95
C ASN A 132 -1.73 -5.63 10.20
N ALA A 133 -2.77 -6.29 9.66
CA ALA A 133 -3.89 -5.57 9.08
C ALA A 133 -4.74 -4.96 10.20
N ASN A 134 -4.92 -3.63 10.17
CA ASN A 134 -5.83 -2.96 11.10
C ASN A 134 -7.26 -3.13 10.58
N ILE A 135 -8.08 -3.87 11.32
CA ILE A 135 -9.49 -4.06 10.99
C ILE A 135 -10.32 -3.06 11.81
N GLU A 136 -10.77 -1.99 11.17
CA GLU A 136 -11.82 -1.14 11.73
C GLU A 136 -13.19 -1.81 11.51
N LEU A 137 -13.82 -2.26 12.59
CA LEU A 137 -15.19 -2.76 12.60
C LEU A 137 -16.15 -1.62 12.94
N SER A 138 -16.69 -0.94 11.92
CA SER A 138 -17.86 -0.04 11.98
C SER A 138 -18.13 0.65 13.33
N GLY A 139 -17.21 1.48 13.80
CA GLY A 139 -17.37 2.28 15.03
C GLY A 139 -16.75 1.69 16.30
N LEU A 140 -16.28 0.45 16.26
CA LEU A 140 -15.29 -0.08 17.20
C LEU A 140 -13.90 0.14 16.62
N THR A 141 -13.26 1.22 17.04
CA THR A 141 -11.80 1.30 17.03
C THR A 141 -11.30 0.27 18.04
N LEU A 142 -11.02 -0.95 17.57
CA LEU A 142 -10.11 -1.81 18.32
C LEU A 142 -8.83 -0.98 18.47
N PRO A 143 -8.31 -0.80 19.70
CA PRO A 143 -7.04 -0.14 19.87
C PRO A 143 -6.03 -0.98 19.10
N SER A 144 -5.72 -0.55 17.88
CA SER A 144 -4.50 -0.96 17.23
C SER A 144 -3.41 -0.24 18.01
N SER A 145 -3.09 -0.77 19.20
CA SER A 145 -1.70 -0.75 19.62
C SER A 145 -0.99 -1.59 18.56
N ILE A 146 -0.74 -0.98 17.42
CA ILE A 146 0.52 -1.18 16.75
C ILE A 146 1.49 -0.78 17.87
N GLU A 147 1.88 -1.74 18.72
CA GLU A 147 3.26 -1.71 19.21
C GLU A 147 4.02 -1.41 17.94
N LEU A 148 4.64 -0.23 17.86
CA LEU A 148 5.47 0.17 16.74
C LEU A 148 6.46 -0.96 16.60
N ILE A 149 6.08 -1.96 15.80
CA ILE A 149 6.88 -3.10 15.46
C ILE A 149 8.12 -2.44 14.94
N ASP A 150 9.28 -2.88 15.43
CA ASP A 150 10.54 -2.29 15.03
C ASP A 150 10.61 -2.27 13.50
N ILE A 151 10.29 -1.10 12.93
CA ILE A 151 10.27 -0.81 11.50
C ILE A 151 11.65 -0.35 11.06
N GLY A 152 12.60 -0.16 11.99
CA GLY A 152 13.98 0.14 11.71
C GLY A 152 14.60 -0.79 10.66
N PRO A 153 14.41 -2.12 10.72
CA PRO A 153 14.89 -3.06 9.71
C PRO A 153 14.27 -2.89 8.31
N CYS A 154 13.13 -2.22 8.23
CA CYS A 154 12.36 -2.02 6.99
C CYS A 154 12.78 -0.76 6.24
N ILE A 155 13.57 0.09 6.89
CA ILE A 155 13.94 1.41 6.41
C ILE A 155 15.45 1.44 6.24
N ASP A 156 15.91 2.03 5.14
CA ASP A 156 17.32 2.27 4.92
C ASP A 156 17.56 3.70 4.45
N VAL A 157 18.74 4.21 4.77
CA VAL A 157 19.18 5.55 4.37
C VAL A 157 20.60 5.44 3.83
N ALA A 158 20.76 5.68 2.53
CA ALA A 158 22.06 5.69 1.86
C ALA A 158 22.43 7.09 1.39
N SER A 159 23.73 7.40 1.38
CA SER A 159 24.25 8.62 0.77
C SER A 159 24.27 8.49 -0.75
N ILE A 160 23.83 9.52 -1.48
CA ILE A 160 23.82 9.55 -2.95
C ILE A 160 24.51 10.80 -3.47
N SER A 161 25.24 10.67 -4.59
CA SER A 161 25.83 11.83 -5.26
C SER A 161 24.73 12.76 -5.80
N PRO A 162 24.91 14.09 -5.74
CA PRO A 162 24.00 15.06 -6.34
C PRO A 162 23.81 14.89 -7.86
N SER A 163 24.73 14.19 -8.53
CA SER A 163 24.66 13.91 -9.96
C SER A 163 23.72 12.76 -10.33
N VAL A 164 23.24 11.99 -9.34
CA VAL A 164 22.35 10.85 -9.56
C VAL A 164 20.94 11.36 -9.81
N THR A 165 20.47 11.20 -11.04
CA THR A 165 19.12 11.60 -11.47
C THR A 165 18.14 10.44 -11.56
N SER A 166 18.64 9.20 -11.52
CA SER A 166 17.81 8.00 -11.52
C SER A 166 18.46 6.85 -10.79
N ILE A 167 17.65 5.92 -10.28
CA ILE A 167 18.10 4.68 -9.67
C ILE A 167 17.30 3.50 -10.22
N ASP A 168 17.95 2.35 -10.33
CA ASP A 168 17.27 1.09 -10.58
C ASP A 168 17.00 0.39 -9.25
N VAL A 169 15.78 -0.11 -9.06
CA VAL A 169 15.41 -0.97 -7.93
C VAL A 169 14.97 -2.30 -8.50
N CYS A 170 15.61 -3.35 -8.06
CA CYS A 170 15.37 -4.71 -8.52
C CYS A 170 14.68 -5.51 -7.41
N ILE A 171 13.56 -6.14 -7.74
CA ILE A 171 12.81 -6.99 -6.83
C ILE A 171 13.11 -8.44 -7.20
N ILE A 172 13.54 -9.24 -6.21
CA ILE A 172 13.74 -10.68 -6.40
C ILE A 172 12.43 -11.38 -6.12
N ASP A 173 11.87 -12.04 -7.12
CA ASP A 173 10.77 -12.96 -6.92
C ASP A 173 11.26 -14.20 -6.15
N ALA A 174 10.79 -14.35 -4.91
CA ALA A 174 11.17 -15.47 -4.05
C ALA A 174 10.71 -16.83 -4.61
N ILE A 175 9.66 -16.85 -5.45
CA ILE A 175 9.11 -18.09 -6.02
C ILE A 175 9.96 -18.54 -7.20
N ASN A 176 10.25 -17.64 -8.13
CA ASN A 176 10.89 -17.97 -9.41
C ASN A 176 12.40 -17.67 -9.44
N SER A 177 12.95 -17.04 -8.39
CA SER A 177 14.32 -16.50 -8.37
C SER A 177 14.62 -15.54 -9.52
N GLU A 178 13.58 -14.90 -10.07
CA GLU A 178 13.72 -13.92 -11.15
C GLU A 178 13.87 -12.51 -10.58
N GLU A 179 14.71 -11.70 -11.21
CA GLU A 179 14.96 -10.32 -10.81
C GLU A 179 14.28 -9.35 -11.80
N PHE A 180 13.37 -8.52 -11.28
CA PHE A 180 12.68 -7.49 -12.06
C PHE A 180 13.11 -6.09 -11.61
N CYS A 181 13.69 -5.33 -12.53
CA CYS A 181 14.23 -4.00 -12.24
C CYS A 181 13.34 -2.88 -12.78
N TYR A 182 13.22 -1.82 -11.99
CA TYR A 182 12.39 -0.64 -12.23
C TYR A 182 13.22 0.62 -12.02
N THR A 183 13.10 1.59 -12.94
CA THR A 183 13.87 2.84 -12.89
C THR A 183 13.04 3.96 -12.27
N PHE A 184 13.60 4.63 -11.27
CA PHE A 184 13.04 5.79 -10.56
C PHE A 184 13.81 7.03 -10.94
N ASP A 185 13.09 8.12 -11.24
CA ASP A 185 13.68 9.41 -11.54
C ASP A 185 13.80 10.23 -10.24
N LEU A 186 14.99 10.36 -9.69
CA LEU A 186 15.19 11.12 -8.46
C LEU A 186 15.00 12.61 -8.72
N THR A 187 13.89 13.16 -8.24
CA THR A 187 13.61 14.60 -8.28
C THR A 187 13.77 15.16 -6.88
N LYS A 188 14.66 16.14 -6.71
CA LYS A 188 14.91 16.78 -5.40
C LYS A 188 13.61 17.37 -4.83
N GLY A 189 13.31 17.04 -3.57
CA GLY A 189 12.12 17.55 -2.87
C GLY A 189 10.79 16.97 -3.37
N LYS A 190 10.80 15.88 -4.16
CA LYS A 190 9.60 15.13 -4.54
C LYS A 190 9.82 13.65 -4.29
N PRO A 191 9.05 13.00 -3.40
CA PRO A 191 9.17 11.58 -3.21
C PRO A 191 8.73 10.82 -4.46
N GLN A 192 9.45 9.75 -4.79
CA GLN A 192 9.11 8.86 -5.89
C GLN A 192 8.59 7.54 -5.31
N VAL A 193 7.27 7.44 -5.20
CA VAL A 193 6.67 6.24 -4.64
C VAL A 193 6.53 5.14 -5.69
N MET A 194 6.88 3.92 -5.30
CA MET A 194 6.62 2.68 -6.04
C MET A 194 5.67 1.77 -5.27
N ILE A 195 4.40 1.77 -5.60
CA ILE A 195 3.46 0.87 -4.97
C ILE A 195 3.44 -0.41 -5.78
N VAL A 196 3.78 -1.52 -5.14
CA VAL A 196 3.86 -2.83 -5.79
C VAL A 196 2.68 -3.64 -5.31
N THR A 197 1.83 -4.11 -6.21
CA THR A 197 0.78 -5.05 -5.80
C THR A 197 1.40 -6.44 -5.73
N GLY A 198 1.03 -7.22 -4.71
CA GLY A 198 1.36 -8.63 -4.63
C GLY A 198 0.59 -9.50 -5.63
N GLU A 199 -0.35 -8.93 -6.38
CA GLU A 199 -1.13 -9.67 -7.37
C GLU A 199 -0.39 -9.73 -8.70
N THR A 200 -0.16 -10.95 -9.14
CA THR A 200 0.32 -11.27 -10.48
C THR A 200 -0.87 -11.40 -11.41
N GLU A 201 -1.13 -10.36 -12.19
CA GLU A 201 -2.05 -10.47 -13.32
C GLU A 201 -1.21 -10.78 -14.57
N LEU A 202 -1.53 -11.84 -15.31
CA LEU A 202 -0.77 -12.28 -16.50
C LEU A 202 0.71 -12.62 -16.21
N GLU A 203 0.97 -13.35 -15.11
CA GLU A 203 2.32 -13.79 -14.70
C GLU A 203 3.30 -12.66 -14.36
N GLN A 204 2.81 -11.41 -14.22
CA GLN A 204 3.66 -10.27 -13.89
C GLN A 204 3.08 -9.45 -12.75
N ARG A 205 3.96 -9.05 -11.84
CA ARG A 205 3.62 -8.20 -10.71
C ARG A 205 3.23 -6.81 -11.21
N GLN A 206 2.04 -6.34 -10.85
CA GLN A 206 1.64 -4.99 -11.20
C GLN A 206 2.45 -3.99 -10.34
N VAL A 207 3.11 -3.04 -11.01
CA VAL A 207 3.88 -1.99 -10.33
C VAL A 207 3.30 -0.64 -10.71
N TYR A 208 2.82 0.08 -9.71
CA TYR A 208 2.37 1.45 -9.82
C TYR A 208 3.52 2.39 -9.44
N ILE A 209 4.02 3.16 -10.40
CA ILE A 209 4.98 4.24 -10.12
C ILE A 209 4.23 5.56 -10.26
N GLY A 210 4.26 6.38 -9.20
CA GLY A 210 3.54 7.66 -9.13
C GLY A 210 3.72 8.50 -10.40
N GLY A 211 2.60 8.91 -11.01
CA GLY A 211 2.58 9.75 -12.22
C GLY A 211 2.82 9.02 -13.55
N LYS A 212 3.32 7.77 -13.54
CA LYS A 212 3.52 6.95 -14.75
C LYS A 212 2.48 5.84 -14.92
N GLY A 213 1.74 5.51 -13.86
CA GLY A 213 0.75 4.43 -13.87
C GLY A 213 1.41 3.06 -13.76
N PHE A 214 0.80 2.04 -14.36
CA PHE A 214 1.30 0.66 -14.33
C PHE A 214 2.50 0.50 -15.29
N ILE A 215 3.63 0.04 -14.76
CA ILE A 215 4.85 -0.19 -15.53
C ILE A 215 5.24 -1.67 -15.49
N LYS A 216 5.66 -2.19 -16.65
CA LYS A 216 6.23 -3.53 -16.77
C LYS A 216 7.72 -3.51 -16.40
N GLY A 217 8.12 -4.36 -15.46
CA GLY A 217 9.52 -4.50 -15.05
C GLY A 217 10.42 -5.04 -16.17
N ARG A 218 11.70 -4.64 -16.14
CA ARG A 218 12.74 -5.22 -17.01
C ARG A 218 13.29 -6.47 -16.32
N LYS A 219 13.18 -7.63 -16.96
CA LYS A 219 13.82 -8.86 -16.49
C LYS A 219 15.33 -8.74 -16.69
N LYS A 220 16.10 -8.97 -15.64
CA LYS A 220 17.56 -8.94 -15.66
C LYS A 220 18.15 -10.31 -15.98
#